data_AF-A0A357G103-F1
#
_entry.id   AF-A0A357G103-F1
#
_cell.length_a   1.000
_cell.length_b   1.000
_cell.length_c   1.000
_cell.angle_alpha   90.00
_cell.angle_beta   90.00
_cell.angle_gamma   90.00
#
_symmetry.space_group_name_H-M   'P 1'
#
loop_
_entity.id
_entity.type
_entity.pdbx_description
1 polymer ?
#
loop_
_entity_poly.entity_id
_entity_poly.type
_entity_poly.pdbx_seq_one_letter_code
_entity_poly.pdbx_strand_id
1 'polypeptide(L)'
;MAKNNPFTEFFSKNDFAKAFEQYQNLPFDMNSLLETQRKNIQALTEAQQHAMEGIQAIAQRQAQIVSQIVQDNSAIAKELMGEGTPEEKFSKNADMFKRIYERTIANLEELSEMVSKANNETGKIISKRVSASMNEIKGSVAEKKQQKKAA
;
A
#
# COMPACT_ATOMS: atom_id res chain seq x y z
N MET A 1 -26.05 9.11 -56.36
CA MET A 1 -24.78 9.40 -55.67
C MET A 1 -24.99 9.20 -54.18
N ALA A 2 -24.69 8.00 -53.66
CA ALA A 2 -24.76 7.76 -52.22
C ALA A 2 -23.49 8.35 -51.58
N LYS A 3 -23.67 9.29 -50.65
CA LYS A 3 -22.59 9.98 -49.95
C LYS A 3 -21.85 8.98 -49.05
N ASN A 4 -20.52 8.94 -49.18
CA ASN A 4 -19.63 8.32 -48.20
C ASN A 4 -19.87 8.99 -46.84
N ASN A 5 -20.58 8.29 -45.95
CA ASN A 5 -20.84 8.76 -44.61
C ASN A 5 -19.63 8.33 -43.75
N PRO A 6 -18.89 9.26 -43.12
CA PRO A 6 -17.66 8.94 -42.38
C PRO A 6 -17.88 7.94 -41.24
N PHE A 7 -19.12 7.84 -40.74
CA PHE A 7 -19.53 6.84 -39.77
C PHE A 7 -19.62 5.41 -40.34
N THR A 8 -20.03 5.25 -41.60
CA THR A 8 -20.10 3.94 -42.28
C THR A 8 -18.75 3.44 -42.78
N GLU A 9 -17.81 4.35 -43.05
CA GLU A 9 -16.41 4.02 -43.33
C GLU A 9 -15.70 3.49 -42.07
N PHE A 10 -16.01 4.06 -40.90
CA PHE A 10 -15.48 3.62 -39.61
C PHE A 10 -16.00 2.24 -39.17
N PHE A 11 -17.24 1.87 -39.53
CA PHE A 11 -17.88 0.59 -39.19
C PHE A 11 -18.08 -0.32 -40.41
N SER A 12 -17.12 -0.34 -41.35
CA SER A 12 -17.23 -1.21 -42.52
C SER A 12 -17.28 -2.69 -42.09
N LYS A 13 -18.03 -3.53 -42.82
CA LYS A 13 -18.12 -4.98 -42.52
C LYS A 13 -16.76 -5.69 -42.49
N ASN A 14 -15.77 -5.15 -43.19
CA ASN A 14 -14.40 -5.66 -43.20
C ASN A 14 -13.68 -5.41 -41.87
N ASP A 15 -13.99 -4.32 -41.16
CA ASP A 15 -13.37 -4.02 -39.87
C ASP A 15 -13.97 -4.87 -38.76
N PHE A 16 -15.27 -5.16 -38.82
CA PHE A 16 -15.90 -6.10 -37.89
C PHE A 16 -15.40 -7.54 -38.08
N ALA A 17 -15.30 -8.01 -39.32
CA ALA A 17 -14.77 -9.35 -39.62
C ALA A 17 -13.30 -9.48 -39.17
N LYS A 18 -12.47 -8.46 -39.44
CA LYS A 18 -11.07 -8.41 -38.97
C LYS A 18 -10.97 -8.37 -37.45
N ALA A 19 -11.80 -7.57 -36.77
CA ALA A 19 -11.81 -7.48 -35.32
C ALA A 19 -12.26 -8.81 -34.68
N PHE A 20 -13.25 -9.48 -35.27
CA PHE A 20 -13.71 -10.80 -34.84
C PHE A 20 -12.65 -11.89 -35.05
N GLU A 21 -11.97 -11.87 -36.20
CA GLU A 21 -10.87 -12.79 -36.50
C GLU A 21 -9.68 -12.55 -35.55
N GLN A 22 -9.33 -11.28 -35.28
CA GLN A 22 -8.33 -10.92 -34.27
C GLN A 22 -8.74 -11.41 -32.87
N TYR A 23 -10.00 -11.25 -32.48
CA TYR A 23 -10.52 -11.73 -31.19
C TYR A 23 -10.46 -13.27 -31.07
N GLN A 24 -10.78 -14.01 -32.12
CA GLN A 24 -10.64 -15.47 -32.14
C GLN A 24 -9.16 -15.93 -32.07
N ASN A 25 -8.27 -15.13 -32.64
CA ASN A 25 -6.83 -15.41 -32.70
C ASN A 25 -6.04 -14.95 -31.48
N LEU A 26 -6.67 -14.26 -30.52
CA LEU A 26 -6.02 -13.93 -29.26
C LEU A 26 -5.59 -15.21 -28.52
N PRO A 27 -4.36 -15.24 -27.98
CA PRO A 27 -3.84 -16.40 -27.28
C PRO A 27 -4.46 -16.61 -25.89
N PHE A 28 -5.29 -15.67 -25.42
CA PHE A 28 -5.94 -15.66 -24.11
C PHE A 28 -7.44 -15.33 -24.24
N ASP A 29 -8.19 -15.62 -23.18
CA ASP A 29 -9.60 -15.27 -23.04
C ASP A 29 -9.78 -13.82 -22.58
N MET A 30 -10.65 -13.06 -23.26
CA MET A 30 -10.85 -11.64 -22.97
C MET A 30 -11.63 -11.40 -21.69
N ASN A 31 -12.54 -12.30 -21.30
CA ASN A 31 -13.24 -12.19 -20.03
C ASN A 31 -12.26 -12.37 -18.85
N SER A 32 -11.36 -13.34 -18.97
CA SER A 32 -10.26 -13.56 -18.02
C SER A 32 -9.35 -12.34 -17.89
N LEU A 33 -9.05 -11.65 -19.00
CA LEU A 33 -8.27 -10.41 -18.97
C LEU A 33 -9.02 -9.28 -18.25
N LEU A 34 -10.31 -9.09 -18.52
CA LEU A 34 -11.13 -8.08 -17.85
C LEU A 34 -11.21 -8.33 -16.34
N GLU A 35 -11.43 -9.58 -15.93
CA GLU A 35 -11.40 -9.95 -14.50
C GLU A 35 -10.03 -9.73 -13.87
N THR A 36 -8.95 -10.03 -14.59
CA THR A 36 -7.56 -9.75 -14.14
C THR A 36 -7.36 -8.26 -13.91
N GLN A 37 -7.87 -7.40 -14.80
CA GLN A 37 -7.78 -5.95 -14.64
C GLN A 37 -8.65 -5.43 -13.49
N ARG A 38 -9.87 -5.97 -13.32
CA ARG A 38 -10.72 -5.66 -12.17
C ARG A 38 -10.01 -5.97 -10.85
N LYS A 39 -9.40 -7.15 -10.75
CA LYS A 39 -8.61 -7.57 -9.58
C LYS A 39 -7.36 -6.70 -9.36
N ASN A 40 -6.70 -6.23 -10.42
CA ASN A 40 -5.58 -5.30 -10.31
C ASN A 40 -6.01 -3.98 -9.67
N ILE A 41 -7.13 -3.40 -10.11
CA ILE A 41 -7.67 -2.16 -9.55
C ILE A 41 -8.02 -2.36 -8.07
N GLN A 42 -8.67 -3.48 -7.73
CA GLN A 42 -8.99 -3.80 -6.34
C GLN A 42 -7.75 -3.89 -5.46
N ALA A 43 -6.70 -4.59 -5.91
CA ALA A 43 -5.45 -4.70 -5.18
C ALA A 43 -4.74 -3.35 -5.01
N LEU A 44 -4.80 -2.47 -6.01
CA LEU A 44 -4.27 -1.11 -5.90
C LEU A 44 -5.06 -0.27 -4.88
N THR A 45 -6.39 -0.39 -4.88
CA THR A 45 -7.24 0.27 -3.88
C THR A 45 -6.95 -0.25 -2.47
N GLU A 46 -6.81 -1.57 -2.30
CA GLU A 46 -6.45 -2.20 -1.03
C GLU A 46 -5.07 -1.73 -0.56
N ALA A 47 -4.07 -1.73 -1.43
CA ALA A 47 -2.73 -1.21 -1.13
C ALA A 47 -2.76 0.27 -0.73
N GLN A 48 -3.54 1.10 -1.42
CA GLN A 48 -3.71 2.51 -1.08
C GLN A 48 -4.37 2.67 0.30
N GLN A 49 -5.39 1.87 0.61
CA GLN A 49 -6.04 1.90 1.92
C GLN A 49 -5.06 1.53 3.03
N HIS A 50 -4.31 0.43 2.88
CA HIS A 50 -3.30 0.02 3.85
C HIS A 50 -2.21 1.08 4.05
N ALA A 51 -1.77 1.74 2.98
CA ALA A 51 -0.83 2.85 3.08
C ALA A 51 -1.41 4.02 3.90
N MET A 52 -2.69 4.38 3.70
CA MET A 52 -3.36 5.44 4.47
C MET A 52 -3.53 5.05 5.95
N GLU A 53 -3.89 3.80 6.23
CA GLU A 53 -3.97 3.28 7.61
C GLU A 53 -2.60 3.35 8.30
N GLY A 54 -1.51 3.02 7.59
CA GLY A 54 -0.14 3.17 8.08
C GLY A 54 0.22 4.62 8.42
N ILE A 55 -0.11 5.57 7.53
CA ILE A 55 0.09 7.01 7.78
C ILE A 55 -0.71 7.48 8.99
N GLN A 56 -1.98 7.07 9.09
CA GLN A 56 -2.83 7.43 10.21
C GLN A 56 -2.28 6.89 11.53
N ALA A 57 -1.82 5.64 11.56
CA ALA A 57 -1.21 5.04 12.75
C ALA A 57 0.06 5.82 13.16
N ILE A 58 0.93 6.16 12.22
CA ILE A 58 2.14 6.97 12.47
C ILE A 58 1.75 8.34 13.03
N ALA A 59 0.76 9.01 12.45
CA ALA A 59 0.30 10.32 12.93
C ALA A 59 -0.25 10.27 14.35
N GLN A 60 -1.05 9.24 14.68
CA GLN A 60 -1.53 9.01 16.04
C GLN A 60 -0.38 8.78 17.02
N ARG A 61 0.64 8.01 16.62
CA ARG A 61 1.82 7.78 17.46
C ARG A 61 2.64 9.05 17.67
N GLN A 62 2.82 9.88 16.65
CA GLN A 62 3.47 11.18 16.79
C GLN A 62 2.73 12.09 17.79
N ALA A 63 1.40 12.11 17.78
CA ALA A 63 0.62 12.87 18.76
C ALA A 63 0.84 12.38 20.20
N GLN A 64 0.96 11.06 20.40
CA GLN A 64 1.30 10.48 21.70
C GLN A 64 2.72 10.87 22.15
N ILE A 65 3.70 10.86 21.24
CA ILE A 65 5.07 11.31 21.53
C ILE A 65 5.08 12.79 21.95
N VAL A 66 4.30 13.65 21.30
CA VAL A 66 4.17 15.07 21.69
C VAL A 66 3.61 15.20 23.10
N SER A 67 2.54 14.47 23.43
CA SER A 67 2.00 14.44 24.80
C SER A 67 3.05 14.00 25.81
N GLN A 68 3.85 13.00 25.44
CA GLN A 68 4.93 12.48 26.27
C GLN A 68 6.03 13.52 26.52
N ILE A 69 6.42 14.30 25.51
CA ILE A 69 7.40 15.40 25.62
C ILE A 69 6.90 16.49 26.58
N VAL A 70 5.61 16.84 26.51
CA VAL A 70 5.01 17.83 27.44
C VAL A 70 5.08 17.36 28.88
N GLN A 71 4.83 16.07 29.12
CA GLN A 71 4.96 15.46 30.45
C GLN A 71 6.41 15.48 30.94
N ASP A 72 7.39 15.22 30.05
CA ASP A 72 8.80 15.24 30.39
C ASP A 72 9.29 16.63 30.78
N ASN A 73 8.91 17.64 30.00
CA ASN A 73 9.24 19.02 30.34
C ASN A 73 8.64 19.44 31.68
N SER A 74 7.41 18.99 31.98
CA SER A 74 6.76 19.23 33.27
C SER A 74 7.47 18.51 34.42
N ALA A 75 7.96 17.30 34.19
CA ALA A 75 8.74 16.54 35.18
C ALA A 75 10.08 17.20 35.46
N ILE A 76 10.81 17.61 34.41
CA ILE A 76 12.08 18.36 34.54
C ILE A 76 11.86 19.65 35.34
N ALA A 77 10.83 20.43 35.01
CA ALA A 77 10.54 21.68 35.73
C ALA A 77 10.26 21.44 37.23
N LYS A 78 9.51 20.38 37.56
CA LYS A 78 9.25 19.99 38.96
C LYS A 78 10.53 19.57 39.69
N GLU A 79 11.39 18.81 39.04
CA GLU A 79 12.65 18.34 39.65
C GLU A 79 13.59 19.52 39.92
N LEU A 80 13.65 20.50 39.00
CA LEU A 80 14.44 21.74 39.18
C LEU A 80 13.93 22.62 40.33
N MET A 81 12.61 22.65 40.56
CA MET A 81 11.98 23.42 41.65
C MET A 81 11.98 22.69 43.00
N GLY A 82 12.40 21.41 43.04
CA GLY A 82 12.38 20.60 44.26
C GLY A 82 13.43 20.99 45.31
N GLU A 83 13.08 20.81 46.58
CA GLU A 83 14.00 20.88 47.72
C GLU A 83 14.88 19.61 47.79
N GLY A 84 16.11 19.73 48.31
CA GLY A 84 17.06 18.60 48.45
C GLY A 84 18.52 19.03 48.43
N THR A 85 19.43 18.15 48.86
CA THR A 85 20.88 18.42 48.83
C THR A 85 21.43 18.40 47.40
N PRO A 86 22.60 19.02 47.14
CA PRO A 86 23.24 18.99 45.82
C PRO A 86 23.46 17.57 45.27
N GLU A 87 23.88 16.62 46.12
CA GLU A 87 24.08 15.22 45.72
C GLU A 87 22.76 14.52 45.32
N GLU A 88 21.68 14.72 46.09
CA GLU A 88 20.35 14.15 45.78
C GLU A 88 19.78 14.70 44.47
N LYS A 89 19.94 16.02 44.24
CA LYS A 89 19.56 16.67 42.98
C LYS A 89 20.36 16.12 41.81
N PHE A 90 21.65 15.89 41.98
CA PHE A 90 22.50 15.34 40.91
C PHE A 90 22.09 13.91 40.51
N SER A 91 21.86 13.03 41.50
CA SER A 91 21.42 11.65 41.23
C SER A 91 20.04 11.58 40.57
N LYS A 92 19.06 12.34 41.08
CA LYS A 92 17.71 12.39 40.50
C LYS A 92 17.69 12.94 39.08
N ASN A 93 18.50 13.96 38.81
CA ASN A 93 18.66 14.51 37.47
C ASN A 93 19.26 13.46 36.52
N ALA A 94 20.30 12.74 36.94
CA ALA A 94 20.93 11.69 36.13
C ALA A 94 19.96 10.55 35.77
N ASP A 95 19.20 10.04 36.74
CA ASP A 95 18.21 8.99 36.51
C ASP A 95 17.05 9.47 35.62
N MET A 96 16.61 10.72 35.80
CA MET A 96 15.59 11.34 34.95
C MET A 96 16.08 11.46 33.50
N PHE A 97 17.31 11.97 33.29
CA PHE A 97 17.90 12.06 31.96
C PHE A 97 18.03 10.69 31.29
N LYS A 98 18.49 9.68 32.03
CA LYS A 98 18.58 8.30 31.53
C LYS A 98 17.21 7.79 31.06
N ARG A 99 16.16 7.94 31.87
CA ARG A 99 14.79 7.52 31.50
C ARG A 99 14.24 8.25 30.28
N ILE A 100 14.50 9.56 30.15
CA ILE A 100 14.07 10.33 28.98
C ILE A 100 14.83 9.88 27.73
N TYR A 101 16.13 9.61 27.86
CA TYR A 101 16.96 9.13 26.77
C TYR A 101 16.50 7.75 26.27
N GLU A 102 16.40 6.76 27.16
CA GLU A 102 15.96 5.40 26.83
C GLU A 102 14.61 5.39 26.11
N ARG A 103 13.67 6.20 26.60
CA ARG A 103 12.35 6.34 25.99
C ARG A 103 12.36 7.08 24.66
N THR A 104 13.26 8.05 24.47
CA THR A 104 13.41 8.72 23.16
C THR A 104 13.91 7.73 22.12
N ILE A 105 14.89 6.89 22.47
CA ILE A 105 15.36 5.82 21.58
C ILE A 105 14.23 4.83 21.29
N ALA A 106 13.49 4.39 22.30
CA ALA A 106 12.35 3.49 22.10
C ALA A 106 11.28 4.08 21.17
N ASN A 107 10.97 5.39 21.30
CA ASN A 107 10.06 6.09 20.39
C ASN A 107 10.56 6.10 18.94
N LEU A 108 11.87 6.27 18.72
CA LEU A 108 12.48 6.25 17.38
C LEU A 108 12.43 4.84 16.77
N GLU A 109 12.75 3.82 17.55
CA GLU A 109 12.68 2.42 17.13
C GLU A 109 11.26 2.03 16.72
N GLU A 110 10.27 2.38 17.54
CA GLU A 110 8.87 2.10 17.25
C GLU A 110 8.39 2.80 15.97
N LEU A 111 8.71 4.09 15.79
CA LEU A 111 8.36 4.81 14.57
C LEU A 111 9.01 4.17 13.33
N SER A 112 10.27 3.72 13.45
CA SER A 112 10.97 3.01 12.36
C SER A 112 10.27 1.69 12.02
N GLU A 113 9.89 0.92 13.03
CA GLU A 113 9.17 -0.33 12.86
C GLU A 113 7.81 -0.12 12.21
N MET A 114 7.06 0.91 12.62
CA MET A 114 5.77 1.26 12.02
C MET A 114 5.89 1.60 10.53
N VAL A 115 6.87 2.43 10.15
CA VAL A 115 7.12 2.78 8.74
C VAL A 115 7.52 1.54 7.94
N SER A 116 8.44 0.73 8.47
CA SER A 116 8.88 -0.51 7.82
C SER A 116 7.72 -1.48 7.62
N LYS A 117 6.88 -1.65 8.64
CA LYS A 117 5.71 -2.53 8.58
C LYS A 117 4.71 -2.06 7.53
N ALA A 118 4.33 -0.78 7.53
CA ALA A 118 3.38 -0.22 6.56
C ALA A 118 3.86 -0.42 5.11
N ASN A 119 5.14 -0.17 4.84
CA ASN A 119 5.74 -0.40 3.51
C ASN A 119 5.75 -1.88 3.12
N ASN A 120 6.15 -2.76 4.05
CA ASN A 120 6.20 -4.20 3.80
C ASN A 120 4.82 -4.81 3.55
N GLU A 121 3.81 -4.42 4.33
CA GLU A 121 2.43 -4.91 4.16
C GLU A 121 1.84 -4.45 2.83
N THR A 122 2.02 -3.18 2.47
CA THR A 122 1.61 -2.64 1.16
C THR A 122 2.33 -3.38 0.01
N GLY A 123 3.64 -3.61 0.14
CA GLY A 123 4.44 -4.33 -0.84
C GLY A 123 4.00 -5.79 -1.03
N LYS A 124 3.58 -6.47 0.04
CA LYS A 124 3.05 -7.84 -0.02
C LYS A 124 1.77 -7.92 -0.84
N ILE A 125 0.88 -6.93 -0.75
CA ILE A 125 -0.37 -6.88 -1.55
C ILE A 125 -0.02 -6.82 -3.04
N ILE A 126 0.89 -5.91 -3.41
CA ILE A 126 1.32 -5.74 -4.81
C ILE A 126 2.03 -7.00 -5.31
N SER A 127 2.97 -7.55 -4.55
CA SER A 127 3.72 -8.76 -4.90
C SER A 127 2.81 -9.98 -5.11
N LYS A 128 1.85 -10.17 -4.20
CA LYS A 128 0.82 -11.22 -4.32
C LYS A 128 -0.01 -11.02 -5.57
N ARG A 129 -0.39 -9.78 -5.89
CA ARG A 129 -1.17 -9.48 -7.08
C ARG A 129 -0.40 -9.77 -8.37
N VAL A 130 0.86 -9.34 -8.46
CA VAL A 130 1.74 -9.66 -9.61
C VAL A 130 1.83 -11.17 -9.84
N SER A 131 2.08 -11.92 -8.77
CA SER A 131 2.17 -13.39 -8.84
C SER A 131 0.85 -14.02 -9.32
N ALA A 132 -0.28 -13.53 -8.80
CA ALA A 132 -1.60 -13.98 -9.23
C ALA A 132 -1.89 -13.62 -10.69
N SER A 133 -1.51 -12.42 -11.16
CA SER A 133 -1.68 -12.03 -12.57
C SER A 133 -0.90 -12.94 -13.53
N MET A 134 0.32 -13.35 -13.18
CA MET A 134 1.09 -14.29 -14.00
C MET A 134 0.41 -15.66 -14.09
N ASN A 135 -0.16 -16.14 -12.98
CA ASN A 135 -0.91 -17.39 -12.95
C ASN A 135 -2.21 -17.32 -13.76
N GLU A 136 -2.92 -16.19 -13.69
CA GLU A 136 -4.15 -15.96 -14.45
C GLU A 136 -3.89 -15.91 -15.96
N ILE A 137 -2.81 -15.25 -16.41
CA ILE A 137 -2.41 -15.27 -17.82
C ILE A 137 -2.11 -16.69 -18.28
N LYS A 138 -1.34 -17.45 -17.49
CA LYS A 138 -1.01 -18.85 -17.79
C LYS A 138 -2.28 -19.72 -17.87
N GLY A 139 -3.21 -19.54 -16.93
CA GLY A 139 -4.50 -20.23 -16.90
C GLY A 139 -5.36 -19.91 -18.12
N SER A 140 -5.46 -18.62 -18.46
CA SER A 140 -6.27 -18.15 -19.60
C SER A 140 -5.80 -18.72 -20.94
N VAL A 141 -4.49 -18.86 -21.15
CA VAL A 141 -3.93 -19.54 -22.33
C VAL A 141 -4.29 -21.03 -22.37
N ALA A 142 -4.25 -21.70 -21.21
CA ALA A 142 -4.60 -23.12 -21.11
C ALA A 142 -6.10 -23.35 -21.38
N GLU A 143 -6.97 -22.50 -20.82
CA GLU A 143 -8.41 -22.54 -21.06
C GLU A 143 -8.76 -22.30 -22.53
N LYS A 144 -8.15 -21.29 -23.17
CA LYS A 144 -8.33 -21.03 -24.61
C LYS A 144 -7.93 -22.24 -25.47
N LYS A 145 -6.85 -22.93 -25.10
CA LYS A 145 -6.40 -24.16 -25.78
C LYS A 145 -7.39 -25.32 -25.62
N GLN A 146 -8.05 -25.44 -24.46
CA GLN A 146 -9.08 -26.46 -24.23
C GLN A 146 -10.36 -26.14 -25.01
N GLN A 147 -10.79 -24.89 -25.03
CA GLN A 147 -11.96 -24.44 -25.82
C GLN A 147 -11.77 -24.72 -27.32
N LYS A 148 -10.58 -24.47 -27.88
CA LYS A 148 -10.25 -24.80 -29.29
C LYS A 148 -10.23 -26.31 -29.59
N LYS A 149 -10.09 -27.17 -28.58
CA LYS A 149 -10.13 -28.64 -28.76
C LYS A 149 -11.54 -29.21 -28.65
N ALA A 150 -12.45 -28.50 -27.98
CA ALA A 150 -13.82 -28.92 -27.74
C ALA A 150 -14.81 -28.39 -28.80
N ALA A 151 -14.39 -27.40 -29.60
CA ALA A 151 -15.11 -26.86 -30.77
C ALA A 151 -14.61 -27.51 -32.06
#